data_AF-A0A080WKX9-F1
#
_entry.id   AF-A0A080WKX9-F1
#
_cell.length_a   1.000
_cell.length_b   1.000
_cell.length_c   1.000
_cell.angle_alpha   90.00
_cell.angle_beta   90.00
_cell.angle_gamma   90.00
#
_symmetry.space_group_name_H-M   'P 1'
#
loop_
_entity.id
_entity.type
_entity.pdbx_description
1 polymer ?
#
loop_
_entity_poly.entity_id
_entity_poly.type
_entity_poly.pdbx_seq_one_letter_code
_entity_poly.pdbx_strand_id
1 'polypeptide(L)'
;MQGNIGSDGALAAVANYRWSSSLISKANVQIMPGSAQGLIQLDNDYTGSDFSASLKAFNPSILEGGLTGIFIGSYLQSITPGLALGLEAMWQRAGLGAKPETALSYCARYKADDWIASAQLQAQGTINASFWKKLSDKVEAGVDMNLQFAPSGNPMMGGSLQREGTTAIGAKYEFRASTFRAQVDSDGKISCLLEKRVAMPISLTFAGEIDQVKQTAKIGLAVSFEMASEELMEQQESGELASVSPPF
;
A
#
# COMPACT_ATOMS: atom_id res chain seq x y z
N MET A 1 11.20 15.61 -0.90
CA MET A 1 9.87 16.23 -1.17
C MET A 1 9.53 15.95 -2.61
N GLN A 2 8.28 15.63 -2.92
CA GLN A 2 7.80 15.37 -4.28
C GLN A 2 6.50 16.14 -4.48
N GLY A 3 6.31 16.77 -5.64
CA GLY A 3 5.08 17.45 -6.00
C GLY A 3 4.72 17.08 -7.43
N ASN A 4 3.44 16.81 -7.67
CA ASN A 4 2.87 16.54 -8.97
C ASN A 4 1.69 17.49 -9.19
N ILE A 5 1.63 18.08 -10.38
CA ILE A 5 0.57 18.98 -10.80
C ILE A 5 -0.01 18.42 -12.09
N GLY A 6 -1.27 18.02 -12.03
CA GLY A 6 -2.05 17.58 -13.17
C GLY A 6 -2.45 18.76 -14.06
N SER A 7 -2.64 18.47 -15.35
CA SER A 7 -3.12 19.46 -16.34
C SER A 7 -4.55 19.95 -16.07
N ASP A 8 -5.29 19.24 -15.24
CA ASP A 8 -6.62 19.58 -14.74
C ASP A 8 -6.61 20.54 -13.54
N GLY A 9 -5.42 20.83 -12.97
CA GLY A 9 -5.25 21.62 -11.76
C GLY A 9 -5.21 20.79 -10.48
N ALA A 10 -5.19 19.46 -10.57
CA ALA A 10 -4.98 18.60 -9.41
C ALA A 10 -3.55 18.75 -8.90
N LEU A 11 -3.39 19.00 -7.60
CA LEU A 11 -2.09 19.12 -6.96
C LEU A 11 -1.93 18.00 -5.94
N ALA A 12 -0.91 17.18 -6.09
CA ALA A 12 -0.51 16.16 -5.13
C ALA A 12 0.91 16.44 -4.66
N ALA A 13 1.12 16.66 -3.38
CA ALA A 13 2.42 16.93 -2.79
C ALA A 13 2.69 15.96 -1.63
N VAL A 14 3.91 15.43 -1.57
CA VAL A 14 4.40 14.55 -0.53
C VAL A 14 5.70 15.11 0.05
N ALA A 15 5.67 15.45 1.33
CA ALA A 15 6.83 15.88 2.09
C ALA A 15 7.18 14.82 3.13
N ASN A 16 8.34 14.19 2.98
CA ASN A 16 8.89 13.29 3.97
C ASN A 16 10.00 14.03 4.72
N TYR A 17 9.92 14.01 6.04
CA TYR A 17 10.94 14.58 6.92
C TYR A 17 11.35 13.54 7.95
N ARG A 18 12.65 13.29 8.05
CA ARG A 18 13.21 12.30 8.97
C ARG A 18 13.88 13.04 10.13
N TRP A 19 13.26 12.98 11.30
CA TRP A 19 13.80 13.60 12.52
C TRP A 19 14.97 12.81 13.10
N SER A 20 14.89 11.47 13.01
CA SER A 20 15.95 10.55 13.41
C SER A 20 15.92 9.29 12.53
N SER A 21 16.89 8.38 12.69
CA SER A 21 16.84 7.08 12.02
C SER A 21 15.55 6.31 12.32
N SER A 22 14.94 6.53 13.47
CA SER A 22 13.75 5.81 13.92
C SER A 22 12.44 6.58 13.74
N LEU A 23 12.48 7.92 13.64
CA LEU A 23 11.28 8.76 13.55
C LEU A 23 11.18 9.46 12.20
N ILE A 24 10.14 9.14 11.44
CA ILE A 24 9.85 9.70 10.13
C ILE A 24 8.44 10.30 10.16
N SER A 25 8.33 11.58 9.81
CA SER A 25 7.04 12.23 9.57
C SER A 25 6.83 12.40 8.06
N LYS A 26 5.64 12.07 7.57
CA LYS A 26 5.24 12.24 6.18
C LYS A 26 3.97 13.08 6.14
N ALA A 27 3.94 14.06 5.25
CA ALA A 27 2.77 14.87 4.97
C ALA A 27 2.40 14.70 3.50
N ASN A 28 1.18 14.25 3.23
CA ASN A 28 0.63 14.09 1.89
C ASN A 28 -0.55 15.07 1.75
N VAL A 29 -0.52 15.89 0.71
CA VAL A 29 -1.55 16.89 0.43
C VAL A 29 -2.05 16.65 -0.99
N GLN A 30 -3.34 16.42 -1.14
CA GLN A 30 -3.99 16.25 -2.42
C GLN A 30 -5.15 17.24 -2.54
N ILE A 31 -5.08 18.09 -3.55
CA ILE A 31 -6.10 19.08 -3.87
C ILE A 31 -6.63 18.71 -5.25
N MET A 32 -7.89 18.30 -5.32
CA MET A 32 -8.55 18.01 -6.60
C MET A 32 -9.42 19.20 -7.03
N PRO A 33 -9.40 19.57 -8.32
CA PRO A 33 -10.24 20.63 -8.83
C PRO A 33 -11.70 20.17 -8.81
N GLY A 34 -12.58 20.94 -8.15
CA GLY A 34 -14.00 20.63 -8.00
C GLY A 34 -14.37 19.87 -6.71
N SER A 35 -13.40 19.39 -5.93
CA SER A 35 -13.67 18.93 -4.56
C SER A 35 -13.70 20.13 -3.61
N ALA A 36 -14.76 20.26 -2.81
CA ALA A 36 -14.91 21.34 -1.83
C ALA A 36 -13.87 21.26 -0.67
N GLN A 37 -13.20 20.11 -0.52
CA GLN A 37 -12.19 19.89 0.51
C GLN A 37 -10.95 19.21 -0.09
N GLY A 38 -9.76 19.75 0.23
CA GLY A 38 -8.50 19.04 -0.02
C GLY A 38 -8.30 17.92 1.00
N LEU A 39 -7.60 16.86 0.59
CA LEU A 39 -7.18 15.78 1.46
C LEU A 39 -5.78 16.09 2.02
N ILE A 40 -5.66 16.17 3.33
CA ILE A 40 -4.39 16.26 4.05
C ILE A 40 -4.23 15.00 4.87
N GLN A 41 -3.16 14.25 4.62
CA GLN A 41 -2.76 13.09 5.41
C GLN A 41 -1.42 13.37 6.09
N LEU A 42 -1.37 13.19 7.40
CA LEU A 42 -0.15 13.30 8.20
C LEU A 42 0.15 11.95 8.81
N ASP A 43 1.28 11.35 8.43
CA ASP A 43 1.76 10.09 8.99
C ASP A 43 2.99 10.35 9.86
N ASN A 44 3.05 9.72 11.02
CA ASN A 44 4.20 9.73 11.90
C ASN A 44 4.56 8.28 12.20
N ASP A 45 5.64 7.81 11.59
CA ASP A 45 6.15 6.46 11.74
C ASP A 45 7.32 6.48 12.73
N TYR A 46 7.22 5.65 13.76
CA TYR A 46 8.27 5.40 14.75
C TYR A 46 8.66 3.92 14.74
N THR A 47 9.89 3.63 14.33
CA THR A 47 10.46 2.28 14.32
C THR A 47 11.43 2.13 15.49
N GLY A 48 10.99 1.40 16.51
CA GLY A 48 11.82 0.95 17.63
C GLY A 48 12.64 -0.31 17.29
N SER A 49 13.30 -0.88 18.30
CA SER A 49 14.11 -2.09 18.17
C SER A 49 13.29 -3.36 17.98
N ASP A 50 12.14 -3.45 18.65
CA ASP A 50 11.29 -4.63 18.79
C ASP A 50 9.82 -4.34 18.45
N PHE A 51 9.49 -3.06 18.23
CA PHE A 51 8.15 -2.60 17.85
C PHE A 51 8.20 -1.49 16.81
N SER A 52 7.10 -1.32 16.08
CA SER A 52 6.83 -0.17 15.23
C SER A 52 5.49 0.43 15.59
N ALA A 53 5.44 1.74 15.77
CA ALA A 53 4.21 2.49 15.96
C ALA A 53 4.04 3.47 14.80
N SER A 54 2.84 3.57 14.24
CA SER A 54 2.52 4.64 13.29
C SER A 54 1.25 5.35 13.68
N LEU A 55 1.23 6.66 13.52
CA LEU A 55 0.05 7.50 13.70
C LEU A 55 -0.26 8.23 12.41
N LYS A 56 -1.39 7.90 11.80
CA LYS A 56 -1.89 8.53 10.58
C LYS A 56 -3.11 9.39 10.88
N ALA A 57 -3.14 10.60 10.38
CA ALA A 57 -4.26 11.51 10.52
C ALA A 57 -4.72 11.99 9.15
N PHE A 58 -5.99 11.80 8.82
CA PHE A 58 -6.62 12.28 7.59
C PHE A 58 -7.59 13.41 7.91
N ASN A 59 -7.43 14.53 7.19
CA ASN A 59 -8.18 15.77 7.36
C ASN A 59 -8.36 16.16 8.84
N PRO A 60 -7.27 16.25 9.62
CA PRO A 60 -7.38 16.70 11.01
C PRO A 60 -7.85 18.16 11.02
N SER A 61 -9.04 18.40 11.55
CA SER A 61 -9.62 19.73 11.63
C SER A 61 -9.96 20.05 13.09
N ILE A 62 -9.43 21.18 13.57
CA ILE A 62 -9.61 21.74 14.91
C ILE A 62 -10.38 23.08 14.84
N LEU A 63 -10.64 23.56 13.62
CA LEU A 63 -11.14 24.92 13.31
C LEU A 63 -12.56 25.20 13.79
N GLU A 64 -13.39 24.17 13.97
CA GLU A 64 -14.80 24.33 14.37
C GLU A 64 -15.04 24.18 15.88
N GLY A 65 -13.99 24.16 16.71
CA GLY A 65 -14.12 24.09 18.18
C GLY A 65 -14.14 22.66 18.74
N GLY A 66 -13.78 21.66 17.93
CA GLY A 66 -13.52 20.28 18.38
C GLY A 66 -12.69 19.50 17.37
N LEU A 67 -12.19 18.32 17.78
CA LEU A 67 -11.38 17.46 16.94
C LEU A 67 -12.26 16.67 15.96
N THR A 68 -12.00 16.83 14.66
CA THR A 68 -12.63 16.08 13.56
C THR A 68 -11.57 15.54 12.62
N GLY A 69 -11.92 14.51 11.86
CA GLY A 69 -10.99 13.78 10.99
C GLY A 69 -10.87 12.32 11.37
N ILE A 70 -10.00 11.61 10.66
CA ILE A 70 -9.72 10.18 10.88
C ILE A 70 -8.32 10.08 11.47
N PHE A 71 -8.18 9.36 12.56
CA PHE A 71 -6.92 9.09 13.24
C PHE A 71 -6.74 7.59 13.33
N ILE A 72 -5.66 7.07 12.77
CA ILE A 72 -5.33 5.65 12.77
C ILE A 72 -4.01 5.49 13.51
N GLY A 73 -4.04 4.85 14.67
CA GLY A 73 -2.86 4.44 15.41
C GLY A 73 -2.61 2.95 15.18
N SER A 74 -1.49 2.59 14.58
CA SER A 74 -1.06 1.21 14.48
C SER A 74 0.14 0.94 15.37
N TYR A 75 0.16 -0.24 15.97
CA TYR A 75 1.23 -0.72 16.82
C TYR A 75 1.48 -2.18 16.49
N LEU A 76 2.71 -2.52 16.14
CA LEU A 76 3.13 -3.88 15.81
C LEU A 76 4.37 -4.20 16.64
N GLN A 77 4.33 -5.30 17.39
CA GLN A 77 5.42 -5.74 18.26
C GLN A 77 5.82 -7.18 17.95
N SER A 78 7.13 -7.41 17.89
CA SER A 78 7.70 -8.74 17.74
C SER A 78 7.67 -9.47 19.08
N ILE A 79 6.86 -10.52 19.19
CA ILE A 79 6.75 -11.34 20.40
C ILE A 79 7.83 -12.44 20.38
N THR A 80 8.12 -12.97 19.19
CA THR A 80 9.24 -13.88 18.94
C THR A 80 9.99 -13.43 17.69
N PRO A 81 11.21 -13.95 17.42
CA PRO A 81 11.97 -13.58 16.23
C PRO A 81 11.24 -13.81 14.90
N GLY A 82 10.26 -14.73 14.88
CA GLY A 82 9.44 -15.02 13.71
C GLY A 82 8.00 -14.48 13.80
N LEU A 83 7.45 -14.18 14.98
CA LEU A 83 6.05 -13.76 15.13
C LEU A 83 5.96 -12.32 15.63
N ALA A 84 5.26 -11.48 14.88
CA ALA A 84 4.85 -10.15 15.30
C ALA A 84 3.33 -10.04 15.33
N LEU A 85 2.79 -9.50 16.42
CA LEU A 85 1.38 -9.20 16.57
C LEU A 85 1.20 -7.71 16.72
N GLY A 86 0.08 -7.20 16.22
CA GLY A 86 -0.21 -5.79 16.27
C GLY A 86 -1.69 -5.49 16.26
N LEU A 87 -1.97 -4.22 16.51
CA LEU A 87 -3.29 -3.64 16.60
C LEU A 87 -3.29 -2.35 15.80
N GLU A 88 -4.39 -2.08 15.14
CA GLU A 88 -4.65 -0.82 14.46
C GLU A 88 -5.97 -0.27 14.97
N ALA A 89 -5.90 0.83 15.71
CA ALA A 89 -7.05 1.54 16.23
C ALA A 89 -7.35 2.73 15.31
N MET A 90 -8.51 2.71 14.68
CA MET A 90 -9.07 3.83 13.95
C MET A 90 -10.07 4.55 14.84
N TRP A 91 -9.92 5.85 14.98
CA TRP A 91 -10.91 6.76 15.53
C TRP A 91 -11.28 7.75 14.43
N GLN A 92 -12.54 7.82 14.06
CA GLN A 92 -13.01 8.77 13.06
C GLN A 92 -14.17 9.59 13.59
N ARG A 93 -14.16 10.86 13.23
CA ARG A 93 -15.28 11.76 13.48
C ARG A 93 -15.49 12.66 12.27
N ALA A 94 -16.52 12.35 11.49
CA ALA A 94 -16.83 13.05 10.24
C ALA A 94 -17.27 14.52 10.44
N GLY A 95 -17.70 14.89 11.64
CA GLY A 95 -18.08 16.27 11.98
C GLY A 95 -18.50 16.40 13.44
N LEU A 96 -18.68 17.62 13.92
CA LEU A 96 -19.01 17.89 15.34
C LEU A 96 -20.34 17.27 15.78
N GLY A 97 -21.33 17.21 14.88
CA GLY A 97 -22.63 16.57 15.15
C GLY A 97 -22.64 15.05 15.01
N ALA A 98 -21.57 14.45 14.47
CA ALA A 98 -21.45 13.01 14.32
C ALA A 98 -20.85 12.38 15.58
N LYS A 99 -21.35 11.21 15.96
CA LYS A 99 -20.73 10.39 17.01
C LYS A 99 -19.35 9.93 16.52
N PRO A 100 -18.33 9.92 17.40
CA PRO A 100 -17.06 9.32 17.05
C PRO A 100 -17.24 7.81 16.85
N GLU A 101 -16.67 7.29 15.78
CA GLU A 101 -16.63 5.87 15.51
C GLU A 101 -15.22 5.36 15.78
N THR A 102 -15.15 4.22 16.47
CA THR A 102 -13.89 3.55 16.76
C THR A 102 -13.90 2.15 16.19
N ALA A 103 -12.84 1.79 15.52
CA ALA A 103 -12.65 0.48 14.92
C ALA A 103 -11.29 -0.05 15.36
N LEU A 104 -11.25 -1.27 15.89
CA LEU A 104 -10.01 -1.94 16.28
C LEU A 104 -9.76 -3.14 15.36
N SER A 105 -8.69 -3.06 14.60
CA SER A 105 -8.22 -4.12 13.72
C SER A 105 -7.03 -4.83 14.35
N TYR A 106 -6.92 -6.14 14.11
CA TYR A 106 -5.82 -6.97 14.58
C TYR A 106 -4.95 -7.33 13.40
N CYS A 107 -3.63 -7.33 13.58
CA CYS A 107 -2.69 -7.82 12.58
C CYS A 107 -1.74 -8.84 13.18
N ALA A 108 -1.37 -9.82 12.37
CA ALA A 108 -0.41 -10.85 12.71
C ALA A 108 0.51 -11.05 11.52
N ARG A 109 1.80 -11.21 11.81
CA ARG A 109 2.83 -11.52 10.82
C ARG A 109 3.68 -12.66 11.36
N TYR A 110 3.83 -13.69 10.55
CA TYR A 110 4.70 -14.82 10.83
C TYR A 110 5.75 -14.92 9.73
N LYS A 111 7.00 -14.67 10.08
CA LYS A 111 8.19 -14.78 9.23
C LYS A 111 8.91 -16.08 9.57
N ALA A 112 8.92 -17.02 8.64
CA ALA A 112 9.83 -18.15 8.63
C ALA A 112 11.07 -17.83 7.78
N ASP A 113 11.97 -18.80 7.61
CA ASP A 113 13.21 -18.62 6.85
C ASP A 113 12.94 -18.30 5.37
N ASP A 114 12.06 -19.08 4.72
CA ASP A 114 11.80 -18.98 3.27
C ASP A 114 10.45 -18.35 2.90
N TRP A 115 9.57 -18.14 3.88
CA TRP A 115 8.19 -17.70 3.65
C TRP A 115 7.67 -16.78 4.76
N ILE A 116 6.68 -15.95 4.41
CA ILE A 116 6.04 -15.00 5.31
C ILE A 116 4.53 -15.16 5.15
N ALA A 117 3.84 -15.41 6.25
CA ALA A 117 2.39 -15.28 6.31
C ALA A 117 2.03 -13.99 7.03
N SER A 118 0.97 -13.33 6.58
CA SER A 118 0.36 -12.23 7.32
C SER A 118 -1.15 -12.37 7.31
N ALA A 119 -1.77 -11.91 8.39
CA ALA A 119 -3.22 -11.87 8.53
C ALA A 119 -3.63 -10.55 9.17
N GLN A 120 -4.74 -9.99 8.70
CA GLN A 120 -5.35 -8.79 9.25
C GLN A 120 -6.85 -9.04 9.41
N LEU A 121 -7.37 -8.84 10.61
CA LEU A 121 -8.79 -8.82 10.92
C LEU A 121 -9.19 -7.37 11.12
N GLN A 122 -9.94 -6.81 10.18
CA GLN A 122 -10.43 -5.44 10.28
C GLN A 122 -11.75 -5.40 11.07
N ALA A 123 -11.93 -4.33 11.85
CA ALA A 123 -13.14 -4.12 12.65
C ALA A 123 -14.45 -4.14 11.85
N GLN A 124 -14.40 -3.82 10.56
CA GLN A 124 -15.55 -3.83 9.65
C GLN A 124 -15.95 -5.22 9.15
N GLY A 125 -15.32 -6.28 9.66
CA GLY A 125 -15.64 -7.67 9.30
C GLY A 125 -14.87 -8.17 8.07
N THR A 126 -13.81 -7.48 7.65
CA THR A 126 -12.93 -7.95 6.57
C THR A 126 -11.74 -8.71 7.14
N ILE A 127 -11.46 -9.89 6.61
CA ILE A 127 -10.30 -10.72 6.92
C ILE A 127 -9.40 -10.74 5.69
N ASN A 128 -8.17 -10.26 5.84
CA ASN A 128 -7.14 -10.37 4.82
C ASN A 128 -6.10 -11.39 5.30
N ALA A 129 -5.71 -12.32 4.45
CA ALA A 129 -4.63 -13.25 4.72
C ALA A 129 -3.75 -13.36 3.49
N SER A 130 -2.44 -13.22 3.67
CA SER A 130 -1.48 -13.35 2.58
C SER A 130 -0.34 -14.29 2.97
N PHE A 131 0.18 -14.96 1.96
CA PHE A 131 1.30 -15.87 2.06
C PHE A 131 2.28 -15.54 0.95
N TRP A 132 3.52 -15.26 1.30
CA TRP A 132 4.60 -15.01 0.36
C TRP A 132 5.70 -16.03 0.58
N LYS A 133 6.28 -16.53 -0.51
CA LYS A 133 7.42 -17.44 -0.47
C LYS A 133 8.39 -17.13 -1.59
N LYS A 134 9.68 -17.07 -1.25
CA LYS A 134 10.75 -17.04 -2.24
C LYS A 134 10.99 -18.46 -2.75
N LEU A 135 10.85 -18.69 -4.05
CA LEU A 135 11.09 -20.00 -4.67
C LEU A 135 12.54 -20.12 -5.17
N SER A 136 13.10 -19.02 -5.65
CA SER A 136 14.48 -18.91 -6.14
C SER A 136 14.93 -17.45 -6.06
N ASP A 137 16.20 -17.15 -6.30
CA ASP A 137 16.72 -15.77 -6.36
C ASP A 137 16.07 -14.91 -7.45
N LYS A 138 15.45 -15.57 -8.43
CA LYS A 138 14.76 -14.92 -9.55
C LYS A 138 13.24 -15.07 -9.49
N VAL A 139 12.71 -15.87 -8.56
CA VAL A 139 11.29 -16.25 -8.57
C VAL A 139 10.70 -16.16 -7.17
N GLU A 140 9.65 -15.37 -7.06
CA GLU A 140 8.83 -15.22 -5.85
C GLU A 140 7.39 -15.58 -6.19
N ALA A 141 6.70 -16.21 -5.25
CA ALA A 141 5.29 -16.52 -5.37
C ALA A 141 4.54 -15.99 -4.15
N GLY A 142 3.29 -15.59 -4.37
CA GLY A 142 2.41 -15.08 -3.33
C GLY A 142 0.98 -15.54 -3.54
N VAL A 143 0.26 -15.66 -2.44
CA VAL A 143 -1.18 -15.87 -2.38
C VAL A 143 -1.75 -14.79 -1.48
N ASP A 144 -2.83 -14.15 -1.91
CA ASP A 144 -3.59 -13.18 -1.14
C ASP A 144 -5.05 -13.61 -1.11
N MET A 145 -5.68 -13.52 0.05
CA MET A 145 -7.08 -13.84 0.28
C MET A 145 -7.72 -12.68 1.02
N ASN A 146 -8.79 -12.15 0.44
CA ASN A 146 -9.63 -11.12 1.03
C ASN A 146 -11.03 -11.71 1.24
N LEU A 147 -11.52 -11.69 2.47
CA LEU A 147 -12.85 -12.17 2.85
C LEU A 147 -13.60 -11.05 3.53
N GLN A 148 -14.72 -10.62 2.97
CA GLN A 148 -15.58 -9.59 3.53
C GLN A 148 -16.86 -10.19 4.10
N PHE A 149 -17.08 -9.96 5.40
CA PHE A 149 -18.31 -10.31 6.10
C PHE A 149 -19.07 -9.03 6.44
N ALA A 150 -19.74 -8.44 5.45
CA ALA A 150 -20.51 -7.22 5.64
C ALA A 150 -22.01 -7.56 5.84
N PRO A 151 -22.68 -7.01 6.86
CA PRO A 151 -24.14 -7.04 6.91
C PRO A 151 -24.68 -6.17 5.77
N SER A 152 -25.34 -6.78 4.79
CA SER A 152 -25.95 -6.06 3.67
C SER A 152 -27.46 -5.92 3.90
N GLY A 153 -27.94 -4.69 3.87
CA GLY A 153 -29.38 -4.39 3.92
C GLY A 153 -29.93 -3.95 5.28
N ASN A 154 -31.08 -3.29 5.24
CA ASN A 154 -31.84 -2.86 6.41
C ASN A 154 -32.30 -4.11 7.20
N PRO A 155 -31.98 -4.27 8.50
CA PRO A 155 -32.40 -5.42 9.29
C PRO A 155 -33.92 -5.64 9.34
N MET A 156 -34.72 -4.61 9.02
CA MET A 156 -36.18 -4.69 8.89
C MET A 156 -36.68 -5.33 7.58
N MET A 157 -35.83 -5.52 6.56
CA MET A 157 -36.21 -6.08 5.25
C MET A 157 -35.51 -7.43 4.96
N GLY A 158 -35.13 -8.17 5.99
CA GLY A 158 -34.48 -9.48 5.84
C GLY A 158 -33.03 -9.38 5.35
N GLY A 159 -32.28 -8.40 5.86
CA GLY A 159 -30.88 -8.18 5.50
C GLY A 159 -30.04 -9.45 5.55
N SER A 160 -29.49 -9.85 4.41
CA SER A 160 -28.61 -11.01 4.30
C SER A 160 -27.17 -10.60 4.65
N LEU A 161 -26.44 -11.51 5.29
CA LEU A 161 -25.00 -11.36 5.46
C LEU A 161 -24.34 -11.57 4.10
N GLN A 162 -23.76 -10.52 3.52
CA GLN A 162 -23.01 -10.61 2.28
C GLN A 162 -21.63 -11.16 2.64
N ARG A 163 -21.34 -12.34 2.11
CA ARG A 163 -20.07 -13.03 2.26
C ARG A 163 -19.43 -13.08 0.89
N GLU A 164 -18.46 -12.20 0.68
CA GLU A 164 -17.69 -12.16 -0.54
C GLU A 164 -16.25 -12.49 -0.21
N GLY A 165 -15.62 -13.25 -1.09
CA GLY A 165 -14.29 -13.77 -0.88
C GLY A 165 -13.56 -13.86 -2.19
N THR A 166 -12.41 -13.22 -2.25
CA THR A 166 -11.57 -13.15 -3.44
C THR A 166 -10.19 -13.68 -3.06
N THR A 167 -9.64 -14.57 -3.87
CA THR A 167 -8.32 -15.16 -3.64
C THR A 167 -7.49 -15.07 -4.90
N ALA A 168 -6.38 -14.34 -4.81
CA ALA A 168 -5.43 -14.15 -5.89
C ALA A 168 -4.14 -14.94 -5.62
N ILE A 169 -3.63 -15.59 -6.65
CA ILE A 169 -2.34 -16.26 -6.65
C ILE A 169 -1.48 -15.59 -7.70
N GLY A 170 -0.25 -15.21 -7.33
CA GLY A 170 0.66 -14.53 -8.22
C GLY A 170 2.09 -15.03 -8.11
N ALA A 171 2.84 -14.80 -9.18
CA ALA A 171 4.27 -15.04 -9.23
C ALA A 171 4.99 -13.87 -9.88
N LYS A 172 6.16 -13.56 -9.34
CA LYS A 172 7.10 -12.56 -9.84
C LYS A 172 8.36 -13.29 -10.29
N TYR A 173 8.72 -13.07 -11.55
CA TYR A 173 9.95 -13.52 -12.17
C TYR A 173 10.82 -12.31 -12.44
N GLU A 174 11.93 -12.20 -11.75
CA GLU A 174 12.87 -11.10 -11.86
C GLU A 174 14.17 -11.59 -12.52
N PHE A 175 14.48 -11.02 -13.67
CA PHE A 175 15.72 -11.23 -14.39
C PHE A 175 16.47 -9.92 -14.49
N ARG A 176 17.77 -9.99 -14.79
CA ARG A 176 18.69 -8.83 -14.82
C ARG A 176 18.19 -7.62 -15.64
N ALA A 177 17.44 -7.87 -16.72
CA ALA A 177 16.94 -6.81 -17.61
C ALA A 177 15.45 -6.93 -17.90
N SER A 178 14.70 -7.70 -17.12
CA SER A 178 13.25 -7.86 -17.26
C SER A 178 12.59 -8.32 -15.98
N THR A 179 11.42 -7.77 -15.68
CA THR A 179 10.57 -8.19 -14.57
C THR A 179 9.23 -8.62 -15.14
N PHE A 180 8.83 -9.86 -14.86
CA PHE A 180 7.54 -10.40 -15.25
C PHE A 180 6.72 -10.70 -14.00
N ARG A 181 5.49 -10.19 -13.94
CA ARG A 181 4.52 -10.47 -12.87
C ARG A 181 3.28 -11.05 -13.51
N ALA A 182 2.76 -12.13 -12.95
CA ALA A 182 1.50 -12.69 -13.35
C ALA A 182 0.68 -13.01 -12.11
N GLN A 183 -0.63 -12.80 -12.19
CA GLN A 183 -1.57 -13.15 -11.13
C GLN A 183 -2.86 -13.68 -11.74
N VAL A 184 -3.50 -14.59 -11.01
CA VAL A 184 -4.80 -15.16 -11.32
C VAL A 184 -5.67 -15.02 -10.09
N ASP A 185 -6.88 -14.54 -10.28
CA ASP A 185 -7.85 -14.31 -9.22
C ASP A 185 -9.04 -15.28 -9.32
N SER A 186 -9.68 -15.57 -8.19
CA SER A 186 -10.85 -16.45 -8.10
C SER A 186 -12.06 -15.93 -8.89
N ASP A 187 -12.10 -14.62 -9.15
CA ASP A 187 -13.12 -13.97 -9.97
C ASP A 187 -12.94 -14.26 -11.49
N GLY A 188 -11.95 -15.06 -11.87
CA GLY A 188 -11.68 -15.41 -13.26
C GLY A 188 -10.91 -14.31 -14.02
N LYS A 189 -10.23 -13.42 -13.30
CA LYS A 189 -9.35 -12.41 -13.87
C LYS A 189 -7.91 -12.89 -13.88
N ILE A 190 -7.24 -12.67 -15.00
CA ILE A 190 -5.82 -12.99 -15.19
C ILE A 190 -5.12 -11.69 -15.55
N SER A 191 -4.11 -11.31 -14.78
CA SER A 191 -3.29 -10.11 -15.06
C SER A 191 -1.85 -10.49 -15.29
N CYS A 192 -1.21 -9.86 -16.27
CA CYS A 192 0.21 -9.98 -16.54
C CYS A 192 0.84 -8.59 -16.71
N LEU A 193 2.07 -8.44 -16.22
CA LEU A 193 2.88 -7.24 -16.37
C LEU A 193 4.29 -7.67 -16.74
N LEU A 194 4.76 -7.24 -17.90
CA LEU A 194 6.11 -7.47 -18.39
C LEU A 194 6.82 -6.13 -18.52
N GLU A 195 7.83 -5.92 -17.69
CA GLU A 195 8.76 -4.81 -17.83
C GLU A 195 10.06 -5.34 -18.44
N LYS A 196 10.52 -4.70 -19.52
CA LYS A 196 11.77 -5.02 -20.20
C LYS A 196 12.60 -3.75 -20.34
N ARG A 197 13.80 -3.74 -19.76
CA ARG A 197 14.82 -2.72 -20.06
C ARG A 197 15.46 -3.08 -21.40
N VAL A 198 15.25 -2.26 -22.43
CA VAL A 198 15.72 -2.51 -23.79
C VAL A 198 17.14 -1.97 -23.98
N ALA A 199 17.40 -0.77 -23.46
CA ALA A 199 18.71 -0.13 -23.37
C ALA A 199 18.76 0.73 -22.10
N MET A 200 19.92 1.20 -21.67
CA MET A 200 19.96 2.37 -20.78
C MET A 200 19.73 3.59 -21.68
N PRO A 201 18.74 4.49 -21.48
CA PRO A 201 17.80 4.68 -20.35
C PRO A 201 16.34 4.22 -20.60
N ILE A 202 16.10 3.29 -21.53
CA ILE A 202 14.76 2.97 -22.04
C ILE A 202 14.23 1.67 -21.41
N SER A 203 13.11 1.78 -20.67
CA SER A 203 12.32 0.62 -20.25
C SER A 203 10.92 0.63 -20.88
N LEU A 204 10.48 -0.57 -21.29
CA LEU A 204 9.17 -0.82 -21.85
C LEU A 204 8.37 -1.65 -20.86
N THR A 205 7.17 -1.21 -20.52
CA THR A 205 6.24 -1.94 -19.65
C THR A 205 4.98 -2.28 -20.43
N PHE A 206 4.69 -3.57 -20.56
CA PHE A 206 3.46 -4.09 -21.10
C PHE A 206 2.59 -4.61 -19.95
N ALA A 207 1.33 -4.20 -19.91
CA ALA A 207 0.35 -4.68 -18.94
C ALA A 207 -0.86 -5.24 -19.69
N GLY A 208 -1.34 -6.40 -19.27
CA GLY A 208 -2.52 -7.05 -19.81
C GLY A 208 -3.39 -7.58 -18.68
N GLU A 209 -4.70 -7.38 -18.77
CA GLU A 209 -5.69 -7.96 -17.88
C GLU A 209 -6.80 -8.59 -18.74
N ILE A 210 -7.13 -9.84 -18.46
CA ILE A 210 -8.20 -10.58 -19.12
C ILE A 210 -9.20 -10.98 -18.04
N ASP A 211 -10.44 -10.49 -18.17
CA ASP A 211 -11.58 -10.95 -17.39
C ASP A 211 -12.29 -12.04 -18.21
N GLN A 212 -12.12 -13.30 -17.78
CA GLN A 212 -12.68 -14.44 -18.48
C GLN A 212 -14.20 -14.56 -18.28
N VAL A 213 -14.76 -14.01 -17.20
CA VAL A 213 -16.20 -14.06 -16.95
C VAL A 213 -16.93 -13.08 -17.86
N LYS A 214 -16.38 -11.87 -18.01
CA LYS A 214 -16.96 -10.82 -18.87
C LYS A 214 -16.46 -10.88 -20.32
N GLN A 215 -15.48 -11.73 -20.60
CA GLN A 215 -14.82 -11.84 -21.90
C GLN A 215 -14.26 -10.48 -22.38
N THR A 216 -13.65 -9.72 -21.46
CA THR A 216 -13.06 -8.41 -21.75
C THR A 216 -11.56 -8.43 -21.51
N ALA A 217 -10.79 -7.86 -22.43
CA ALA A 217 -9.35 -7.69 -22.29
C ALA A 217 -8.99 -6.20 -22.22
N LYS A 218 -8.14 -5.83 -21.27
CA LYS A 218 -7.51 -4.51 -21.16
C LYS A 218 -6.02 -4.67 -21.39
N ILE A 219 -5.46 -3.86 -22.28
CA ILE A 219 -4.04 -3.91 -22.62
C ILE A 219 -3.50 -2.49 -22.55
N GLY A 220 -2.35 -2.33 -21.90
CA GLY A 220 -1.63 -1.08 -21.78
C GLY A 220 -0.16 -1.26 -22.12
N LEU A 221 0.43 -0.23 -22.72
CA LEU A 221 1.86 -0.16 -22.97
C LEU A 221 2.36 1.19 -22.48
N ALA A 222 3.44 1.17 -21.70
CA ALA A 222 4.12 2.35 -21.21
C ALA A 222 5.60 2.27 -21.61
N VAL A 223 6.17 3.43 -21.92
CA VAL A 223 7.60 3.58 -22.21
C VAL A 223 8.13 4.61 -21.23
N SER A 224 9.14 4.23 -20.46
CA SER A 224 9.83 5.13 -19.56
C SER A 224 11.22 5.45 -20.11
N PHE A 225 11.57 6.73 -20.05
CA PHE A 225 12.88 7.26 -20.43
C PHE A 225 13.51 7.91 -19.20
N GLU A 226 14.51 7.26 -18.63
CA GLU A 226 15.27 7.81 -17.49
C GLU A 226 16.52 8.52 -18.00
N MET A 227 16.35 9.70 -18.60
CA MET A 227 17.49 10.49 -19.07
C MET A 227 18.25 11.01 -17.85
N ALA A 228 19.43 10.45 -17.56
CA ALA A 228 20.32 11.00 -16.55
C ALA A 228 20.82 12.37 -17.02
N SER A 229 20.69 13.40 -16.18
CA SER A 229 21.43 14.65 -16.35
C SER A 229 22.94 14.36 -16.22
N GLU A 230 23.80 15.19 -16.83
CA GLU A 230 25.26 15.05 -16.72
C GLU A 230 25.72 14.92 -15.26
N GLU A 231 25.07 15.64 -14.33
CA GLU A 231 25.33 15.53 -12.88
C GLU A 231 25.04 14.14 -12.27
N LEU A 232 24.02 13.42 -12.76
CA LEU A 232 23.69 12.06 -12.32
C LEU A 232 24.64 11.01 -12.92
N MET A 233 25.16 11.27 -14.12
CA MET A 233 26.22 10.44 -14.71
C MET A 233 27.55 10.66 -13.99
N GLU A 234 27.91 11.91 -13.67
CA GLU A 234 29.09 12.22 -12.84
C GLU A 234 28.97 11.65 -11.42
N GLN A 235 27.78 11.66 -10.80
CA GLN A 235 27.56 11.02 -9.49
C GLN A 235 27.59 9.49 -9.52
N GLN A 236 27.27 8.86 -10.66
CA GLN A 236 27.43 7.42 -10.85
C GLN A 236 28.90 7.04 -11.14
N GLU A 237 29.65 7.91 -11.83
CA GLU A 237 31.08 7.72 -12.11
C GLU A 237 31.99 8.06 -10.92
N SER A 238 31.63 9.02 -10.06
CA SER A 238 32.41 9.42 -8.88
C SER A 238 32.36 8.43 -7.72
N GLY A 239 31.47 7.42 -7.78
CA GLY A 239 31.34 6.41 -6.72
C GLY A 239 30.82 6.96 -5.38
N GLU A 240 30.31 8.20 -5.34
CA GLU A 240 29.74 8.82 -4.13
C GLU A 240 28.30 8.38 -3.82
N LEU A 241 27.89 7.21 -4.29
CA LEU A 241 26.88 6.43 -3.58
C LEU A 241 27.57 5.77 -2.39
N ALA A 242 27.82 6.57 -1.34
CA ALA A 242 27.96 6.03 0.00
C ALA A 242 26.82 5.02 0.18
N SER A 243 27.21 3.77 0.40
CA SER A 243 26.32 2.65 0.63
C SER A 243 25.27 3.00 1.70
N VAL A 244 24.12 3.52 1.28
CA VAL A 244 22.92 3.51 2.11
C VAL A 244 22.39 2.08 1.99
N SER A 245 23.05 1.20 2.72
CA SER A 245 22.57 -0.13 3.02
C SER A 245 21.17 0.03 3.62
N PRO A 246 20.12 -0.63 3.08
CA PRO A 246 18.85 -0.68 3.76
C PRO A 246 19.08 -1.40 5.10
N PRO A 247 18.81 -0.77 6.26
CA PRO A 247 18.93 -1.48 7.51
C PRO A 247 17.87 -2.59 7.50
N PHE A 248 18.37 -3.81 7.70
CA PHE A 248 17.58 -5.01 7.99
C PHE A 248 16.57 -4.76 9.12
#